data_AF-A0A960V1S6-F1
#
_entry.id   AF-A0A960V1S6-F1
#
_cell.length_a   1.000
_cell.length_b   1.000
_cell.length_c   1.000
_cell.angle_alpha   90.00
_cell.angle_beta   90.00
_cell.angle_gamma   90.00
#
_symmetry.space_group_name_H-M   'P 1'
#
loop_
_entity.id
_entity.type
_entity.pdbx_description
1 polymer ?
#
loop_
_entity_poly.entity_id
_entity_poly.type
_entity_poly.pdbx_seq_one_letter_code
_entity_poly.pdbx_strand_id
1 'polypeptide(L)'
;MAEQVTIYSPNRRHEYGIVKIWVIMARNVYESRELIWQLFKRDFLAQYKKSFVGYTWVVLSPLIGVASWIFLQATGVLNSGDVGIPYPAYVLVGSSMWGLFMGFFQSASLSLRSGEGLMTQVKFPHEALFFIQLGQHMANFAIVFLMNIVVLLALGVVPAWQTILLPLVCLPMLFLGGGIGLINGLIGAVSPDLQRIIQPALGFMLYVTPVIYSDQVE
;
A
#
# COMPACT_ATOMS: atom_id res chain seq x y z
N MET A 1 18.73 41.68 -29.53
CA MET A 1 18.49 40.43 -28.78
C MET A 1 17.06 40.03 -29.06
N ALA A 2 16.83 38.90 -29.74
CA ALA A 2 15.48 38.45 -30.07
C ALA A 2 14.82 37.90 -28.80
N GLU A 3 13.68 38.47 -28.42
CA GLU A 3 12.91 38.08 -27.23
C GLU A 3 12.27 36.71 -27.47
N GLN A 4 12.72 35.70 -26.72
CA GLN A 4 12.26 34.32 -26.87
C GLN A 4 10.89 34.16 -26.20
N VAL A 5 9.83 34.50 -26.96
CA VAL A 5 8.44 34.35 -26.50
C VAL A 5 8.13 32.87 -26.30
N THR A 6 8.05 32.45 -25.04
CA THR A 6 7.68 31.08 -24.67
C THR A 6 6.15 30.99 -24.57
N ILE A 7 5.49 30.54 -25.64
CA ILE A 7 4.04 30.35 -25.67
C ILE A 7 3.70 29.08 -24.88
N TYR A 8 3.06 29.25 -23.71
CA TYR A 8 2.55 28.13 -22.91
C TYR A 8 1.29 27.54 -23.57
N SER A 9 1.44 26.42 -24.27
CA SER A 9 0.30 25.66 -24.77
C SER A 9 -0.25 24.71 -23.69
N PRO A 10 -1.59 24.58 -23.53
CA PRO A 10 -2.20 23.59 -22.65
C PRO A 10 -1.73 22.16 -22.99
N ASN A 11 -1.60 21.32 -21.96
CA ASN A 11 -1.14 19.93 -22.10
C ASN A 11 -2.16 19.11 -22.92
N ARG A 12 -1.89 18.85 -24.20
CA ARG A 12 -2.80 18.13 -25.12
C ARG A 12 -2.76 16.61 -24.95
N ARG A 13 -2.67 16.10 -23.70
CA ARG A 13 -2.58 14.65 -23.47
C ARG A 13 -3.81 13.88 -23.96
N HIS A 14 -4.96 14.56 -24.05
CA HIS A 14 -6.24 13.99 -24.47
C HIS A 14 -6.30 13.70 -25.98
N GLU A 15 -5.39 14.27 -26.78
CA GLU A 15 -5.30 14.05 -28.23
C GLU A 15 -4.48 12.79 -28.58
N TYR A 16 -3.79 12.19 -27.61
CA TYR A 16 -3.01 10.98 -27.82
C TYR A 16 -3.83 9.72 -27.52
N GLY A 17 -3.69 8.68 -28.35
CA GLY A 17 -4.26 7.36 -28.06
C GLY A 17 -3.68 6.75 -26.77
N ILE A 18 -4.46 5.88 -26.12
CA ILE A 18 -4.17 5.27 -24.81
C ILE A 18 -2.73 4.75 -24.73
N VAL A 19 -2.27 3.98 -25.73
CA VAL A 19 -0.92 3.39 -25.77
C VAL A 19 0.18 4.46 -25.72
N LYS A 20 0.00 5.56 -26.45
CA LYS A 20 0.98 6.65 -26.52
C LYS A 20 1.06 7.41 -25.20
N ILE A 21 -0.07 7.53 -24.48
CA ILE A 21 -0.10 8.08 -23.13
C ILE A 21 0.73 7.21 -22.18
N TRP A 22 0.54 5.89 -22.19
CA TRP A 22 1.30 4.97 -21.35
C TRP A 22 2.81 5.04 -21.61
N VAL A 23 3.24 5.12 -22.88
CA VAL A 23 4.65 5.26 -23.23
C VAL A 23 5.22 6.59 -22.73
N ILE A 24 4.48 7.70 -22.88
CA ILE A 24 4.89 9.01 -22.35
C ILE A 24 4.99 8.96 -20.82
N MET A 25 4.03 8.35 -20.14
CA MET A 25 4.04 8.18 -18.68
C MET A 25 5.27 7.39 -18.23
N ALA A 26 5.54 6.25 -18.86
CA ALA A 26 6.70 5.41 -18.54
C ALA A 26 8.03 6.17 -18.75
N ARG A 27 8.14 6.93 -19.85
CA ARG A 27 9.30 7.76 -20.13
C ARG A 27 9.48 8.88 -19.09
N ASN A 28 8.41 9.58 -18.71
CA ASN A 28 8.48 10.63 -17.69
C ASN A 28 8.95 10.08 -16.34
N VAL A 29 8.49 8.89 -15.97
CA VAL A 29 8.93 8.19 -14.75
C VAL A 29 10.41 7.84 -14.85
N TYR A 30 10.88 7.36 -15.99
CA TYR A 30 12.30 7.03 -16.20
C TYR A 30 13.22 8.26 -16.17
N GLU A 31 12.80 9.37 -16.79
CA GLU A 31 13.52 10.65 -16.76
C GLU A 31 13.57 11.24 -15.34
N SER A 32 12.53 11.03 -14.53
CA SER A 32 12.43 11.52 -13.15
C SER A 32 12.93 10.54 -12.08
N ARG A 33 13.59 9.43 -12.47
CA ARG A 33 14.04 8.38 -11.53
C ARG A 33 14.89 8.90 -10.36
N GLU A 34 15.77 9.87 -10.62
CA GLU A 34 16.67 10.42 -9.61
C GLU A 34 15.88 11.25 -8.60
N LEU A 35 14.91 12.03 -9.07
CA LEU A 35 14.01 12.81 -8.24
C LEU A 35 13.11 11.90 -7.40
N ILE A 36 12.53 10.86 -8.00
CA ILE A 36 11.76 9.83 -7.31
C ILE A 36 12.59 9.21 -6.18
N TRP A 37 13.84 8.82 -6.47
CA TRP A 37 14.72 8.21 -5.48
C TRP A 37 15.08 9.17 -4.32
N GLN A 38 15.38 10.43 -4.62
CA GLN A 38 15.71 11.42 -3.59
C GLN A 38 14.51 11.71 -2.68
N LEU A 39 13.31 11.87 -3.26
CA LEU A 39 12.08 12.09 -2.51
C LEU A 39 11.68 10.87 -1.69
N PHE A 40 11.75 9.68 -2.29
CA PHE A 40 11.56 8.42 -1.58
C PHE A 40 12.48 8.30 -0.36
N LYS A 41 13.79 8.52 -0.55
CA LYS A 41 14.78 8.45 0.54
C LYS A 41 14.49 9.49 1.62
N ARG A 42 14.18 10.73 1.22
CA ARG A 42 13.84 11.82 2.14
C ARG A 42 12.64 11.45 3.01
N ASP A 43 11.56 11.01 2.37
CA ASP A 43 10.29 10.75 3.03
C ASP A 43 10.38 9.48 3.89
N PHE A 44 11.04 8.43 3.40
CA PHE A 44 11.35 7.22 4.18
C PHE A 44 12.16 7.57 5.42
N LEU A 45 13.29 8.29 5.28
CA LEU A 45 14.09 8.71 6.44
C LEU A 45 13.32 9.63 7.39
N ALA A 46 12.46 10.52 6.86
CA ALA A 46 11.64 11.40 7.67
C ALA A 46 10.62 10.62 8.51
N GLN A 47 10.06 9.53 7.98
CA GLN A 47 9.12 8.67 8.69
C GLN A 47 9.77 7.99 9.91
N TYR A 48 11.00 7.49 9.78
CA TYR A 48 11.72 6.87 10.89
C TYR A 48 12.38 7.89 11.84
N LYS A 49 12.73 9.09 11.36
CA LYS A 49 13.32 10.15 12.19
C LYS A 49 12.30 10.88 13.07
N LYS A 50 11.04 10.97 12.66
CA LYS A 50 10.01 11.74 13.40
C LYS A 50 9.45 11.03 14.64
N SER A 51 9.80 9.77 14.91
CA SER A 51 9.21 9.04 16.04
C SER A 51 10.28 8.45 16.96
N PHE A 52 10.31 8.93 18.20
CA PHE A 52 11.06 8.33 19.32
C PHE A 52 10.69 6.85 19.56
N VAL A 53 9.52 6.41 19.07
CA VAL A 53 8.94 5.07 19.24
C VAL A 53 8.78 4.36 17.87
N GLY A 54 9.28 4.95 16.77
CA GLY A 54 8.96 4.51 15.40
C GLY A 54 9.38 3.09 15.08
N TYR A 55 10.61 2.71 15.46
CA TYR A 55 11.11 1.34 15.30
C TYR A 55 10.34 0.35 16.17
N THR A 56 10.03 0.73 17.40
CA THR A 56 9.25 -0.08 18.33
C THR A 56 7.85 -0.35 17.79
N TRP A 57 7.23 0.63 17.10
CA TRP A 57 5.87 0.50 16.58
C TRP A 57 5.74 -0.56 15.48
N VAL A 58 6.75 -0.70 14.61
CA VAL A 58 6.78 -1.72 13.55
C VAL A 58 6.81 -3.14 14.13
N VAL A 59 7.47 -3.31 15.28
CA VAL A 59 7.52 -4.56 16.05
C VAL A 59 6.23 -4.78 16.85
N LEU A 60 5.70 -3.71 17.45
CA LEU A 60 4.56 -3.77 18.33
C LEU A 60 3.25 -4.07 17.59
N SER A 61 3.09 -3.56 16.37
CA SER A 61 1.88 -3.75 15.56
C SER A 61 1.53 -5.24 15.31
N PRO A 62 2.45 -6.10 14.79
CA PRO A 62 2.16 -7.52 14.63
C PRO A 62 1.96 -8.24 15.96
N LEU A 63 2.68 -7.86 17.03
CA LEU A 63 2.49 -8.45 18.36
C LEU A 63 1.11 -8.16 18.96
N ILE A 64 0.62 -6.92 18.82
CA ILE A 64 -0.73 -6.55 19.23
C ILE A 64 -1.75 -7.36 18.43
N GLY A 65 -1.55 -7.49 17.11
CA GLY A 65 -2.42 -8.31 16.27
C GLY A 65 -2.53 -9.74 16.78
N VAL A 66 -1.39 -10.41 17.00
CA VAL A 66 -1.35 -11.78 17.55
C VAL A 66 -2.03 -11.85 18.93
N ALA A 67 -1.73 -10.91 19.83
CA ALA A 67 -2.31 -10.88 21.17
C ALA A 67 -3.84 -10.70 21.14
N SER A 68 -4.37 -9.81 20.29
CA SER A 68 -5.80 -9.61 20.10
C SER A 68 -6.48 -10.89 19.60
N TRP A 69 -5.85 -11.63 18.69
CA TRP A 69 -6.44 -12.86 18.15
C TRP A 69 -6.35 -14.04 19.12
N ILE A 70 -5.26 -14.19 19.86
CA ILE A 70 -5.17 -15.17 20.96
C ILE A 70 -6.26 -14.89 22.00
N PHE A 71 -6.49 -13.61 22.34
CA PHE A 71 -7.55 -13.21 23.25
C PHE A 71 -8.95 -13.56 22.71
N LEU A 72 -9.22 -13.29 21.43
CA LEU A 72 -10.49 -13.61 20.77
C LEU A 72 -10.74 -15.13 20.64
N GLN A 73 -9.68 -15.92 20.48
CA GLN A 73 -9.76 -17.38 20.50
C GLN A 73 -10.05 -17.89 21.92
N ALA A 74 -9.38 -17.32 22.93
CA ALA A 74 -9.57 -17.70 24.33
C ALA A 74 -10.98 -17.36 24.87
N THR A 75 -11.64 -16.34 24.33
CA THR A 75 -13.02 -15.98 24.69
C THR A 75 -14.09 -16.85 24.00
N GLY A 76 -13.71 -17.78 23.11
CA GLY A 76 -14.63 -18.70 22.45
C GLY A 76 -15.59 -18.05 21.45
N VAL A 77 -15.36 -16.79 21.08
CA VAL A 77 -16.23 -16.02 20.17
C VAL A 77 -16.00 -16.42 18.70
N LEU A 78 -14.84 -16.99 18.38
CA LEU A 78 -14.48 -17.46 17.04
C LEU A 78 -14.16 -18.96 17.08
N ASN A 79 -15.14 -19.77 16.72
CA ASN A 79 -14.93 -21.18 16.38
C ASN A 79 -14.32 -21.21 14.97
N SER A 80 -13.01 -20.95 14.89
CA SER A 80 -12.26 -21.19 13.66
C SER A 80 -12.24 -22.69 13.46
N GLY A 81 -12.91 -23.20 12.42
CA GLY A 81 -12.85 -24.62 12.05
C GLY A 81 -11.41 -25.11 11.93
N ASP A 82 -11.20 -26.41 11.72
CA ASP A 82 -9.87 -27.01 11.74
C ASP A 82 -8.98 -26.46 10.61
N VAL A 83 -8.17 -25.44 10.91
CA VAL A 83 -7.29 -24.76 9.94
C VAL A 83 -6.00 -25.55 9.68
N GLY A 84 -5.74 -26.66 10.39
CA GLY A 84 -4.53 -27.47 10.22
C GLY A 84 -3.21 -26.77 10.61
N ILE A 85 -3.27 -25.51 11.02
CA ILE A 85 -2.15 -24.67 11.50
C ILE A 85 -2.58 -23.85 12.72
N PRO A 86 -1.64 -23.38 13.56
CA PRO A 86 -1.98 -22.46 14.65
C PRO A 86 -2.76 -21.26 14.13
N TYR A 87 -3.98 -21.06 14.63
CA TYR A 87 -4.87 -19.96 14.23
C TYR A 87 -4.19 -18.58 14.23
N PRO A 88 -3.32 -18.21 15.21
CA PRO A 88 -2.58 -16.96 15.16
C PRO A 88 -1.70 -16.81 13.91
N ALA A 89 -1.13 -17.91 13.39
CA ALA A 89 -0.34 -17.89 12.17
C ALA A 89 -1.22 -17.69 10.92
N TYR A 90 -2.38 -18.35 10.85
CA TYR A 90 -3.35 -18.16 9.76
C TYR A 90 -3.77 -16.69 9.66
N VAL A 91 -4.19 -16.10 10.78
CA VAL A 91 -4.67 -14.73 10.81
C VAL A 91 -3.54 -13.73 10.57
N LEU A 92 -2.32 -13.98 11.06
CA LEU A 92 -1.18 -13.12 10.79
C LEU A 92 -0.91 -13.01 9.28
N VAL A 93 -0.95 -14.14 8.56
CA VAL A 93 -0.74 -14.16 7.11
C VAL A 93 -1.91 -13.47 6.38
N GLY A 94 -3.15 -13.81 6.73
CA GLY A 94 -4.35 -13.21 6.13
C GLY A 94 -4.41 -11.69 6.32
N SER A 95 -4.23 -11.22 7.55
CA SER A 95 -4.21 -9.79 7.88
C SER A 95 -3.05 -9.04 7.21
N SER A 96 -1.90 -9.69 7.02
CA SER A 96 -0.76 -9.10 6.29
C SER A 96 -1.06 -8.93 4.81
N MET A 97 -1.71 -9.91 4.18
CA MET A 97 -2.15 -9.83 2.78
C MET A 97 -3.20 -8.72 2.59
N TRP A 98 -4.17 -8.63 3.51
CA TRP A 98 -5.13 -7.54 3.52
C TRP A 98 -4.48 -6.17 3.72
N GLY A 99 -3.52 -6.07 4.65
CA GLY A 99 -2.74 -4.87 4.89
C GLY A 99 -1.94 -4.43 3.67
N LEU A 100 -1.42 -5.38 2.89
CA LEU A 100 -0.74 -5.11 1.62
C LEU A 100 -1.69 -4.45 0.62
N PHE A 101 -2.88 -5.02 0.40
CA PHE A 101 -3.92 -4.44 -0.45
C PHE A 101 -4.35 -3.05 0.03
N MET A 102 -4.67 -2.90 1.31
CA MET A 102 -5.10 -1.64 1.90
C MET A 102 -4.05 -0.55 1.77
N GLY A 103 -2.77 -0.87 1.96
CA GLY A 103 -1.72 0.12 1.82
C GLY A 103 -1.47 0.51 0.36
N PHE A 104 -1.59 -0.41 -0.62
CA PHE A 104 -1.57 -0.02 -2.02
C PHE A 104 -2.74 0.91 -2.37
N PHE A 105 -3.95 0.59 -1.89
CA PHE A 105 -5.12 1.45 -2.04
C PHE A 105 -4.91 2.84 -1.43
N GLN A 106 -4.37 2.92 -0.22
CA GLN A 106 -4.11 4.20 0.45
C GLN A 106 -2.99 4.99 -0.22
N SER A 107 -1.86 4.36 -0.56
CA SER A 107 -0.75 5.01 -1.26
C SER A 107 -1.21 5.62 -2.59
N ALA A 108 -2.03 4.90 -3.34
CA ALA A 108 -2.62 5.37 -4.58
C ALA A 108 -3.66 6.49 -4.38
N SER A 109 -4.50 6.38 -3.34
CA SER A 109 -5.52 7.40 -3.03
C SER A 109 -4.90 8.73 -2.58
N LEU A 110 -3.78 8.66 -1.87
CA LEU A 110 -3.10 9.82 -1.30
C LEU A 110 -2.06 10.44 -2.22
N SER A 111 -1.59 9.72 -3.25
CA SER A 111 -0.50 10.20 -4.12
C SER A 111 -0.80 11.53 -4.80
N LEU A 112 -2.06 11.82 -5.09
CA LEU A 112 -2.47 13.09 -5.68
C LEU A 112 -2.42 14.25 -4.66
N ARG A 113 -2.71 13.99 -3.38
CA ARG A 113 -2.74 15.01 -2.32
C ARG A 113 -1.36 15.25 -1.72
N SER A 114 -0.56 14.20 -1.54
CA SER A 114 0.72 14.27 -0.81
C SER A 114 1.77 15.15 -1.49
N GLY A 115 1.60 15.46 -2.78
CA GLY A 115 2.51 16.28 -3.57
C GLY A 115 1.96 17.63 -4.03
N GLU A 116 0.76 18.06 -3.61
CA GLU A 116 0.15 19.33 -4.07
C GLU A 116 1.08 20.54 -3.86
N GLY A 117 1.76 20.62 -2.72
CA GLY A 117 2.72 21.69 -2.43
C GLY A 117 3.96 21.68 -3.34
N LEU A 118 4.39 20.51 -3.81
CA LEU A 118 5.52 20.38 -4.73
C LEU A 118 5.11 20.67 -6.18
N MET A 119 3.91 20.24 -6.55
CA MET A 119 3.32 20.41 -7.90
C MET A 119 3.07 21.88 -8.25
N THR A 120 2.81 22.73 -7.25
CA THR A 120 2.61 24.17 -7.46
C THR A 120 3.90 24.94 -7.67
N GLN A 121 5.05 24.39 -7.26
CA GLN A 121 6.34 25.09 -7.28
C GLN A 121 7.26 24.64 -8.42
N VAL A 122 7.15 23.38 -8.86
CA VAL A 122 8.02 22.80 -9.89
C VAL A 122 7.16 21.99 -10.85
N LYS A 123 7.48 22.02 -12.16
CA LYS A 123 6.87 21.12 -13.16
C LYS A 123 7.18 19.67 -12.79
N PHE A 124 6.28 19.03 -12.04
CA PHE A 124 6.46 17.70 -11.49
C PHE A 124 5.51 16.71 -12.19
N PRO A 125 6.00 15.58 -12.74
CA PRO A 125 5.13 14.57 -13.33
C PRO A 125 4.29 13.91 -12.23
N HIS A 126 2.97 13.94 -12.36
CA HIS A 126 2.06 13.38 -11.33
C HIS A 126 2.29 11.87 -11.13
N GLU A 127 2.76 11.17 -12.16
CA GLU A 127 3.07 9.74 -12.10
C GLU A 127 4.20 9.45 -11.09
N ALA A 128 5.18 10.35 -10.96
CA ALA A 128 6.29 10.16 -10.03
C ALA A 128 5.81 10.13 -8.57
N LEU A 129 4.78 10.90 -8.20
CA LEU A 129 4.21 10.88 -6.85
C LEU A 129 3.61 9.51 -6.51
N PHE A 130 2.92 8.90 -7.48
CA PHE A 130 2.36 7.56 -7.32
C PHE A 130 3.45 6.52 -7.06
N PHE A 131 4.54 6.54 -7.83
CA PHE A 131 5.66 5.62 -7.63
C PHE A 131 6.42 5.85 -6.32
N ILE A 132 6.54 7.09 -5.84
CA ILE A 132 7.13 7.39 -4.53
C ILE A 132 6.31 6.73 -3.41
N GLN A 133 4.98 6.93 -3.42
CA GLN A 133 4.09 6.38 -2.38
C GLN A 133 3.99 4.85 -2.44
N LEU A 134 4.02 4.26 -3.64
CA LEU A 134 4.11 2.80 -3.80
C LEU A 134 5.42 2.26 -3.25
N GLY A 135 6.55 2.90 -3.59
CA GLY A 135 7.86 2.50 -3.10
C GLY A 135 7.96 2.55 -1.58
N GLN A 136 7.41 3.60 -0.95
CA GLN A 136 7.33 3.71 0.51
C GLN A 136 6.55 2.56 1.14
N HIS A 137 5.37 2.25 0.60
CA HIS A 137 4.55 1.15 1.13
C HIS A 137 5.24 -0.21 0.94
N MET A 138 5.85 -0.46 -0.22
CA MET A 138 6.61 -1.68 -0.45
C MET A 138 7.80 -1.82 0.51
N ALA A 139 8.53 -0.73 0.78
CA ALA A 139 9.64 -0.74 1.73
C ALA A 139 9.15 -1.02 3.17
N ASN A 140 8.04 -0.39 3.58
CA ASN A 140 7.46 -0.63 4.90
C ASN A 140 6.92 -2.06 5.03
N PHE A 141 6.22 -2.54 4.00
CA PHE A 141 5.72 -3.91 3.95
C PHE A 141 6.85 -4.93 4.02
N ALA A 142 7.99 -4.70 3.36
CA ALA A 142 9.15 -5.59 3.47
C ALA A 142 9.66 -5.73 4.91
N ILE A 143 9.65 -4.65 5.70
CA ILE A 143 10.05 -4.67 7.11
C ILE A 143 9.01 -5.44 7.95
N VAL A 144 7.73 -5.14 7.78
CA VAL A 144 6.63 -5.83 8.48
C VAL A 144 6.63 -7.32 8.13
N PHE A 145 6.87 -7.66 6.86
CA PHE A 145 6.94 -9.02 6.37
C PHE A 145 8.10 -9.81 7.01
N LEU A 146 9.31 -9.22 7.06
CA LEU A 146 10.44 -9.81 7.78
C LEU A 146 10.10 -10.05 9.26
N MET A 147 9.43 -9.10 9.90
CA MET A 147 8.99 -9.24 11.28
C MET A 147 7.97 -10.38 11.45
N ASN A 148 7.02 -10.51 10.53
CA ASN A 148 6.05 -11.60 10.55
C ASN A 148 6.70 -12.97 10.39
N ILE A 149 7.74 -13.11 9.56
CA ILE A 149 8.50 -14.37 9.47
C ILE A 149 9.11 -14.74 10.83
N VAL A 150 9.71 -13.78 11.55
CA VAL A 150 10.28 -14.02 12.88
C VAL A 150 9.20 -14.51 13.86
N VAL A 151 8.02 -13.89 13.82
CA VAL A 151 6.88 -14.27 14.66
C VAL A 151 6.37 -15.68 14.31
N LEU A 152 6.27 -16.02 13.03
CA LEU A 152 5.85 -17.36 12.57
C LEU A 152 6.82 -18.45 13.02
N LEU A 153 8.13 -18.18 12.92
CA LEU A 153 9.17 -19.10 13.42
C LEU A 153 9.09 -19.27 14.93
N ALA A 154 8.81 -18.19 15.69
CA ALA A 154 8.61 -18.27 17.13
C ALA A 154 7.37 -19.10 17.53
N LEU A 155 6.35 -19.15 16.65
CA LEU A 155 5.16 -19.99 16.81
C LEU A 155 5.38 -21.45 16.33
N GLY A 156 6.59 -21.80 15.89
CA GLY A 156 6.92 -23.13 15.39
C GLY A 156 6.39 -23.44 13.98
N VAL A 157 5.89 -22.43 13.26
CA VAL A 157 5.37 -22.59 11.90
C VAL A 157 6.47 -22.23 10.91
N VAL A 158 6.99 -23.24 10.21
CA VAL A 158 8.01 -23.02 9.17
C VAL A 158 7.31 -22.48 7.92
N PRO A 159 7.73 -21.31 7.38
CA PRO A 159 7.20 -20.80 6.13
C PRO A 159 7.40 -21.82 5.02
N ALA A 160 6.32 -22.16 4.32
CA ALA A 160 6.38 -23.10 3.22
C ALA A 160 7.18 -22.50 2.04
N TRP A 161 7.71 -23.34 1.15
CA TRP A 161 8.46 -22.90 -0.04
C TRP A 161 7.69 -21.87 -0.89
N GLN A 162 6.36 -21.93 -0.83
CA GLN A 162 5.42 -21.00 -1.45
C GLN A 162 5.65 -19.53 -1.05
N THR A 163 6.35 -19.23 0.06
CA THR A 163 6.72 -17.86 0.42
C THR A 163 7.60 -17.17 -0.63
N ILE A 164 8.34 -17.92 -1.46
CA ILE A 164 9.09 -17.37 -2.60
C ILE A 164 8.16 -16.79 -3.68
N LEU A 165 6.91 -17.27 -3.79
CA LEU A 165 5.92 -16.77 -4.75
C LEU A 165 5.27 -15.45 -4.30
N LEU A 166 5.62 -14.93 -3.13
CA LEU A 166 5.02 -13.71 -2.60
C LEU A 166 5.16 -12.48 -3.52
N PRO A 167 6.28 -12.23 -4.23
CA PRO A 167 6.35 -11.15 -5.21
C PRO A 167 5.29 -11.29 -6.33
N LEU A 168 4.93 -12.52 -6.69
CA LEU A 168 3.89 -12.80 -7.68
C LEU A 168 2.50 -12.45 -7.14
N VAL A 169 2.26 -12.60 -5.84
CA VAL A 169 1.01 -12.21 -5.15
C VAL A 169 0.93 -10.68 -4.96
N CYS A 170 2.07 -10.02 -4.77
CA CYS A 170 2.11 -8.56 -4.67
C CYS A 170 1.63 -7.85 -5.95
N LEU A 171 1.91 -8.42 -7.13
CA LEU A 171 1.53 -7.83 -8.42
C LEU A 171 0.02 -7.61 -8.59
N PRO A 172 -0.86 -8.64 -8.47
CA PRO A 172 -2.30 -8.43 -8.59
C PRO A 172 -2.83 -7.51 -7.49
N MET A 173 -2.28 -7.55 -6.27
CA MET A 173 -2.65 -6.61 -5.21
C MET A 173 -2.27 -5.16 -5.53
N LEU A 174 -1.12 -4.95 -6.17
CA LEU A 174 -0.68 -3.63 -6.62
C LEU A 174 -1.61 -3.10 -7.72
N PHE A 175 -2.00 -3.93 -8.69
CA PHE A 175 -2.91 -3.51 -9.75
C PHE A 175 -4.33 -3.25 -9.23
N LEU A 176 -4.86 -4.12 -8.37
CA LEU A 176 -6.20 -3.96 -7.80
C LEU A 176 -6.24 -2.81 -6.79
N GLY A 177 -5.39 -2.85 -5.78
CA GLY A 177 -5.33 -1.82 -4.74
C GLY A 177 -4.93 -0.46 -5.32
N GLY A 178 -3.87 -0.45 -6.15
CA GLY A 178 -3.42 0.77 -6.81
C GLY A 178 -4.43 1.33 -7.81
N GLY A 179 -5.07 0.49 -8.61
CA GLY A 179 -6.09 0.91 -9.58
C GLY A 179 -7.33 1.50 -8.91
N ILE A 180 -7.92 0.79 -7.94
CA ILE A 180 -9.08 1.27 -7.18
C ILE A 180 -8.71 2.50 -6.36
N GLY A 181 -7.50 2.54 -5.79
CA GLY A 181 -7.00 3.67 -5.03
C GLY A 181 -6.82 4.93 -5.88
N LEU A 182 -6.35 4.82 -7.13
CA LEU A 182 -6.26 5.97 -8.05
C LEU A 182 -7.65 6.55 -8.37
N ILE A 183 -8.65 5.68 -8.61
CA ILE A 183 -10.04 6.10 -8.81
C ILE A 183 -10.56 6.84 -7.57
N ASN A 184 -10.31 6.29 -6.39
CA ASN A 184 -10.69 6.92 -5.11
C ASN A 184 -9.94 8.24 -4.84
N GLY A 185 -8.68 8.35 -5.27
CA GLY A 185 -7.91 9.58 -5.23
C GLY A 185 -8.56 10.69 -6.06
N LEU A 186 -9.00 10.36 -7.27
CA LEU A 186 -9.71 11.28 -8.15
C LEU A 186 -11.07 11.70 -7.56
N ILE A 187 -11.86 10.73 -7.07
CA ILE A 187 -13.16 11.01 -6.43
C ILE A 187 -12.96 11.92 -5.22
N GLY A 188 -11.93 11.67 -4.41
CA GLY A 188 -11.67 12.47 -3.22
C GLY A 188 -11.20 13.89 -3.50
N ALA A 189 -10.52 14.12 -4.63
CA ALA A 189 -10.17 15.47 -5.05
C ALA A 189 -11.41 16.32 -5.33
N VAL A 190 -12.49 15.70 -5.85
CA VAL A 190 -13.77 16.37 -6.14
C VAL A 190 -14.71 16.35 -4.93
N SER A 191 -14.68 15.30 -4.12
CA SER A 191 -15.61 15.06 -3.02
C SER A 191 -14.89 14.40 -1.83
N PRO A 192 -14.27 15.20 -0.95
CA PRO A 192 -13.54 14.70 0.22
C PRO A 192 -14.38 13.84 1.17
N ASP A 193 -15.69 14.04 1.23
CA ASP A 193 -16.59 13.28 2.10
C ASP A 193 -16.74 11.82 1.66
N LEU A 194 -16.69 11.53 0.35
CA LEU A 194 -16.71 10.15 -0.15
C LEU A 194 -15.48 9.35 0.32
N GLN A 195 -14.30 10.00 0.39
CA GLN A 195 -13.09 9.34 0.91
C GLN A 195 -13.23 8.91 2.38
N ARG A 196 -13.99 9.67 3.19
CA ARG A 196 -14.23 9.33 4.60
C ARG A 196 -15.11 8.09 4.76
N ILE A 197 -15.95 7.78 3.78
CA ILE A 197 -16.84 6.62 3.78
C ILE A 197 -16.13 5.37 3.26
N ILE A 198 -15.34 5.51 2.20
CA ILE A 198 -14.71 4.38 1.50
C ILE A 198 -13.67 3.68 2.38
N GLN A 199 -12.90 4.42 3.18
CA GLN A 199 -11.87 3.85 4.07
C GLN A 199 -12.45 2.86 5.11
N PRO A 200 -13.46 3.23 5.91
CA PRO A 200 -14.16 2.28 6.78
C PRO A 200 -14.85 1.14 6.02
N ALA A 201 -15.47 1.43 4.87
CA ALA A 201 -16.15 0.41 4.08
C ALA A 201 -15.21 -0.72 3.61
N LEU A 202 -13.98 -0.36 3.20
CA LEU A 202 -12.94 -1.34 2.93
C LEU A 202 -12.53 -2.09 4.20
N GLY A 203 -12.41 -1.40 5.35
CA GLY A 203 -12.21 -2.05 6.64
C GLY A 203 -13.26 -3.14 6.95
N PHE A 204 -14.52 -2.91 6.58
CA PHE A 204 -15.58 -3.91 6.72
C PHE A 204 -15.44 -5.09 5.73
N MET A 205 -14.90 -4.88 4.53
CA MET A 205 -14.67 -5.96 3.56
C MET A 205 -13.72 -7.05 4.08
N LEU A 206 -12.83 -6.73 5.01
CA LEU A 206 -11.99 -7.74 5.69
C LEU A 206 -12.84 -8.82 6.39
N TYR A 207 -13.98 -8.44 6.96
CA TYR A 207 -14.88 -9.37 7.66
C TYR A 207 -15.81 -10.11 6.70
N VAL A 208 -16.07 -9.54 5.52
CA VAL A 208 -16.88 -10.17 4.48
C VAL A 208 -16.06 -11.20 3.70
N THR A 209 -14.77 -10.96 3.53
CA THR A 209 -13.87 -11.88 2.81
C THR A 209 -13.28 -12.93 3.78
N PRO A 210 -13.04 -14.18 3.31
CA PRO A 210 -12.47 -15.25 4.13
C PRO A 210 -10.97 -15.03 4.35
N VAL A 211 -10.64 -13.94 5.04
CA VAL A 211 -9.27 -13.57 5.42
C VAL A 211 -8.99 -13.95 6.87
N ILE A 212 -10.01 -13.85 7.71
CA ILE A 212 -9.94 -14.16 9.15
C ILE A 212 -10.62 -15.48 9.50
N TYR A 213 -11.44 -16.03 8.59
CA TYR A 213 -12.13 -17.32 8.75
C TYR A 213 -11.78 -18.25 7.59
N SER A 214 -11.85 -19.56 7.84
CA SER A 214 -11.72 -20.60 6.82
C SER A 214 -13.04 -20.76 6.08
N ASP A 215 -12.99 -20.92 4.76
CA ASP A 215 -14.15 -21.25 3.92
C ASP A 215 -14.58 -22.72 4.08
N GLN A 216 -13.76 -23.53 4.77
CA GLN A 216 -14.15 -24.86 5.21
C GLN A 216 -14.96 -24.75 6.51
N VAL A 217 -16.20 -24.31 6.36
CA VAL A 217 -17.25 -24.49 7.36
C VAL A 217 -17.84 -25.89 7.11
N GLU A 218 -17.51 -26.86 7.97
CA GLU A 218 -18.51 -27.89 8.32
C GLU A 218 -19.48 -27.29 9.34
#